data_AF-A0A6N9QAL8-F1
#
_entry.id   AF-A0A6N9QAL8-F1
#
_cell.length_a   1.000
_cell.length_b   1.000
_cell.length_c   1.000
_cell.angle_alpha   90.00
_cell.angle_beta   90.00
_cell.angle_gamma   90.00
#
_symmetry.space_group_name_H-M   'P 1'
#
loop_
_entity.id
_entity.type
_entity.pdbx_description
1 polymer ?
#
loop_
_entity_poly.entity_id
_entity_poly.type
_entity_poly.pdbx_seq_one_letter_code
_entity_poly.pdbx_strand_id
1 'polypeptide(L)'
;MGGNVAYHGYQSFQTGEATPEEAHKIGMETAKRMWGNEYEIVVTTHLNTDNVHNHFVVNSVSFKTGRKFENHISDHHKLREISDSVCFEHGKSILKDAEFYGRSKKEYWRKQNGGLSHREILKADIDAALAQSANFKAFEIRLKDMGYEICRDENFAHYSVKGTGWQRAVRLDRLGKEYTPEAVRAKLLDNQRHVGYVPFHKPKYTPLLTLEIEYRKIQRMDGIQILFSLVIELCRLVTGNNIAPETPRPLSPAMRQEIVKLDKTLKEYKFLCKNNIDSPQELVSFIGEKREQIGALEKERQSVYNRNRHKKDDGLNKAAREISAKIKPLRAELSLAKAVLEKIPKLKEVIEAERQAETAVITKNKERRYAR
;
A
#
# COMPACT_ATOMS: atom_id res chain seq x y z
N MET A 1 13.64 2.51 32.67
CA MET A 1 12.95 3.81 32.66
C MET A 1 12.73 4.23 31.23
N GLY A 2 11.48 4.22 30.75
CA GLY A 2 11.13 4.65 29.40
C GLY A 2 9.69 5.15 29.42
N GLY A 3 9.47 6.41 29.08
CA GLY A 3 8.16 7.01 29.05
C GLY A 3 8.14 8.20 28.10
N ASN A 4 6.95 8.54 27.58
CA ASN A 4 6.78 9.70 26.69
C ASN A 4 7.36 10.96 27.35
N VAL A 5 8.35 11.56 26.69
CA VAL A 5 9.06 12.77 27.14
C VAL A 5 8.34 14.05 26.70
N ALA A 6 7.54 13.98 25.63
CA ALA A 6 6.72 15.06 25.13
C ALA A 6 5.60 14.49 24.25
N TYR A 7 4.62 15.33 23.94
CA TYR A 7 3.57 15.05 22.97
C TYR A 7 3.68 16.00 21.79
N HIS A 8 3.36 15.50 20.58
CA HIS A 8 3.47 16.25 19.34
C HIS A 8 2.11 16.36 18.65
N GLY A 9 1.63 17.59 18.48
CA GLY A 9 0.40 17.92 17.75
C GLY A 9 0.68 18.69 16.47
N TYR A 10 -0.28 18.70 15.54
CA TYR A 10 -0.23 19.50 14.32
C TYR A 10 -1.58 20.14 14.01
N GLN A 11 -1.55 21.35 13.44
CA GLN A 11 -2.70 22.11 12.95
C GLN A 11 -2.34 22.65 11.56
N SER A 12 -3.13 22.31 10.54
CA SER A 12 -2.85 22.66 9.14
C SER A 12 -3.93 23.57 8.60
N PHE A 13 -3.55 24.49 7.71
CA PHE A 13 -4.47 25.41 7.02
C PHE A 13 -4.61 25.03 5.54
N GLN A 14 -5.71 25.43 4.91
CA GLN A 14 -5.86 25.24 3.47
C GLN A 14 -4.81 26.07 2.72
N THR A 15 -4.34 25.57 1.58
CA THR A 15 -3.33 26.27 0.77
C THR A 15 -3.85 27.65 0.37
N GLY A 16 -3.08 28.69 0.68
CA GLY A 16 -3.43 30.09 0.40
C GLY A 16 -4.37 30.76 1.40
N GLU A 17 -4.81 30.06 2.45
CA GLU A 17 -5.82 30.57 3.39
C GLU A 17 -5.23 31.41 4.54
N ALA A 18 -4.01 31.10 4.97
CA ALA A 18 -3.34 31.78 6.07
C ALA A 18 -1.90 32.13 5.71
N THR A 19 -1.45 33.31 6.12
CA THR A 19 -0.02 33.67 6.07
C THR A 19 0.75 32.94 7.18
N PRO A 20 2.10 32.82 7.09
CA PRO A 20 2.93 32.28 8.16
C PRO A 20 2.67 32.94 9.52
N GLU A 21 2.55 34.26 9.55
CA GLU A 21 2.36 35.05 10.77
C GLU A 21 0.97 34.82 11.37
N GLU A 22 -0.07 34.77 10.53
CA GLU A 22 -1.43 34.46 10.96
C GLU A 22 -1.54 33.03 11.48
N ALA A 23 -0.98 32.06 10.76
CA ALA A 23 -0.93 30.67 11.19
C ALA A 23 -0.23 30.56 12.54
N HIS A 24 0.91 31.22 12.72
CA HIS A 24 1.63 31.21 14.00
C HIS A 24 0.79 31.81 15.14
N LYS A 25 0.12 32.94 14.90
CA LYS A 25 -0.76 33.58 15.87
C LYS A 25 -1.92 32.67 16.29
N ILE A 26 -2.59 32.03 15.33
CA ILE A 26 -3.66 31.05 15.57
C ILE A 26 -3.13 29.86 16.37
N GLY A 27 -1.94 29.36 16.04
CA GLY A 27 -1.29 28.27 16.75
C GLY A 27 -1.00 28.62 18.20
N MET A 28 -0.43 29.79 18.45
CA MET A 28 -0.15 30.28 19.81
C MET A 28 -1.43 30.38 20.65
N GLU A 29 -2.52 30.91 20.09
CA GLU A 29 -3.80 31.02 20.79
C GLU A 29 -4.43 29.64 21.06
N THR A 30 -4.40 28.73 20.08
CA THR A 30 -4.85 27.34 20.22
C THR A 30 -4.09 26.64 21.35
N ALA A 31 -2.76 26.76 21.37
CA ALA A 31 -1.91 26.16 22.39
C ALA A 31 -2.17 26.73 23.78
N LYS A 32 -2.37 28.05 23.87
CA LYS A 32 -2.68 28.73 25.12
C LYS A 32 -4.01 28.26 25.71
N ARG A 33 -5.07 28.15 24.89
CA ARG A 33 -6.40 27.67 25.33
C ARG A 33 -6.38 26.20 25.72
N MET A 34 -5.66 25.35 24.99
CA MET A 34 -5.65 23.91 25.24
C MET A 34 -4.76 23.51 26.43
N TRP A 35 -3.54 24.06 26.52
CA TRP A 35 -2.50 23.56 27.44
C TRP A 35 -1.86 24.63 28.31
N GLY A 36 -1.99 25.92 27.96
CA GLY A 36 -1.18 27.01 28.54
C GLY A 36 -1.32 27.24 30.04
N ASN A 37 -2.35 26.68 30.68
CA ASN A 37 -2.56 26.77 32.12
C ASN A 37 -1.81 25.70 32.93
N GLU A 38 -1.32 24.64 32.28
CA GLU A 38 -0.81 23.45 32.99
C GLU A 38 0.50 22.88 32.43
N TYR A 39 0.86 23.17 31.18
CA TYR A 39 2.03 22.59 30.50
C TYR A 39 2.86 23.66 29.78
N GLU A 40 4.17 23.47 29.70
CA GLU A 40 4.99 24.23 28.76
C GLU A 40 4.80 23.71 27.33
N ILE A 41 4.67 24.63 26.36
CA ILE A 41 4.45 24.31 24.95
C ILE A 41 5.41 25.09 24.07
N VAL A 42 5.99 24.42 23.07
CA VAL A 42 6.68 25.06 21.96
C VAL A 42 5.78 24.99 20.72
N VAL A 43 5.56 26.14 20.09
CA VAL A 43 4.80 26.24 18.83
C VAL A 43 5.77 26.62 17.71
N THR A 44 5.78 25.84 16.62
CA THR A 44 6.57 26.16 15.43
C THR A 44 5.70 26.13 14.18
N THR A 45 5.86 27.12 13.31
CA THR A 45 5.13 27.20 12.04
C THR A 45 6.06 26.78 10.90
N HIS A 46 5.62 25.83 10.09
CA HIS A 46 6.39 25.24 9.02
C HIS A 46 5.90 25.71 7.65
N LEU A 47 6.87 26.02 6.78
CA LEU A 47 6.67 26.54 5.41
C LEU A 47 7.26 25.63 4.33
N ASN A 48 7.61 24.40 4.71
CA ASN A 48 8.32 23.45 3.85
C ASN A 48 7.38 22.59 2.98
N THR A 49 6.08 22.89 2.96
CA THR A 49 5.04 22.20 2.19
C THR A 49 4.05 23.20 1.60
N ASP A 50 3.21 22.75 0.67
CA ASP A 50 2.18 23.58 0.02
C ASP A 50 1.14 24.17 1.00
N ASN A 51 1.02 23.58 2.19
CA ASN A 51 0.16 24.05 3.27
C ASN A 51 1.02 24.58 4.43
N VAL A 52 0.74 25.80 4.88
CA VAL A 52 1.27 26.31 6.15
C VAL A 52 0.65 25.50 7.29
N HIS A 53 1.47 25.10 8.27
CA HIS A 53 1.01 24.31 9.40
C HIS A 53 1.82 24.60 10.65
N ASN A 54 1.18 24.48 11.80
CA ASN A 54 1.78 24.56 13.12
C ASN A 54 2.10 23.18 13.66
N HIS A 55 3.20 23.08 14.39
CA HIS A 55 3.52 21.98 15.27
C HIS A 55 3.53 22.44 16.72
N PHE A 56 3.01 21.58 17.59
CA PHE A 56 2.98 21.79 19.03
C PHE A 56 3.81 20.71 19.71
N VAL A 57 4.81 21.10 20.49
CA VAL A 57 5.53 20.18 21.38
C VAL A 57 5.13 20.51 22.80
N VAL A 58 4.38 19.62 23.43
CA VAL A 58 3.83 19.80 24.78
C VAL A 58 4.65 18.98 25.76
N ASN A 59 5.07 19.60 26.87
CA ASN A 59 5.74 18.90 27.95
C ASN A 59 4.86 17.75 28.47
N SER A 60 5.44 16.58 28.71
CA SER A 60 4.67 15.43 29.19
C SER A 60 4.26 15.54 30.65
N VAL A 61 4.86 16.46 31.43
CA VAL A 61 4.57 16.66 32.86
C VAL A 61 4.06 18.08 33.08
N SER A 62 3.00 18.21 33.87
CA SER A 62 2.44 19.51 34.22
C SER A 62 3.36 20.25 35.19
N PHE A 63 3.67 21.52 34.90
CA PHE A 63 4.42 22.38 35.81
C PHE A 63 3.61 22.75 37.07
N LYS A 64 2.28 22.58 37.03
CA LYS A 64 1.37 22.93 38.13
C LYS A 64 1.13 21.77 39.08
N THR A 65 0.89 20.57 38.55
CA THR A 65 0.48 19.41 39.35
C THR A 65 1.56 18.33 39.46
N GLY A 66 2.61 18.40 38.65
CA GLY A 66 3.62 17.34 38.53
C GLY A 66 3.08 16.04 37.91
N ARG A 67 1.83 16.02 37.46
CA ARG A 67 1.20 14.85 36.83
C ARG A 67 1.50 14.79 35.35
N LYS A 68 1.54 13.56 34.83
CA LYS A 68 1.78 13.31 33.40
C LYS A 68 0.53 13.64 32.58
N PHE A 69 0.68 14.25 31.41
CA PHE A 69 -0.39 14.38 30.43
C PHE A 69 -0.77 12.99 29.91
N GLU A 70 -2.05 12.64 30.03
CA GLU A 70 -2.54 11.29 29.73
C GLU A 70 -2.87 11.09 28.23
N ASN A 71 -3.16 12.17 27.51
CA ASN A 71 -3.44 12.19 26.06
C ASN A 71 -4.54 11.18 25.66
N HIS A 72 -5.70 11.33 26.29
CA HIS A 72 -6.88 10.52 26.01
C HIS A 72 -7.52 10.88 24.66
N ILE A 73 -8.38 10.01 24.15
CA ILE A 73 -9.17 10.29 22.94
C ILE A 73 -9.99 11.58 23.11
N SER A 74 -10.52 11.84 24.31
CA SER A 74 -11.23 13.08 24.65
C SER A 74 -10.36 14.33 24.48
N ASP A 75 -9.05 14.25 24.76
CA ASP A 75 -8.13 15.38 24.59
C ASP A 75 -7.96 15.73 23.11
N HIS A 76 -8.01 14.73 22.23
CA HIS A 76 -7.97 14.95 20.81
C HIS A 76 -9.25 15.64 20.28
N HIS A 77 -10.42 15.26 20.79
CA HIS A 77 -11.68 15.94 20.47
C HIS A 77 -11.68 17.38 20.99
N LYS A 78 -11.21 17.60 22.22
CA LYS A 78 -11.07 18.93 22.81
C LYS A 78 -10.11 19.81 22.01
N LEU A 79 -8.98 19.26 21.56
CA LEU A 79 -8.05 19.99 20.68
C LEU A 79 -8.73 20.41 19.37
N ARG A 80 -9.52 19.53 18.75
CA ARG A 80 -10.26 19.89 17.54
C ARG A 80 -11.25 21.02 17.81
N GLU A 81 -12.07 20.89 18.85
CA GLU A 81 -13.06 21.90 19.22
C GLU A 81 -12.43 23.27 19.44
N ILE A 82 -11.32 23.33 20.19
CA ILE A 82 -10.57 24.56 20.43
C ILE A 82 -9.96 25.09 19.12
N SER A 83 -9.34 24.23 18.31
CA SER A 83 -8.75 24.62 17.03
C SER A 83 -9.81 25.19 16.09
N ASP A 84 -10.97 24.54 15.96
CA ASP A 84 -12.06 24.99 15.09
C ASP A 84 -12.64 26.31 15.58
N SER A 85 -12.81 26.45 16.90
CA SER A 85 -13.24 27.71 17.54
C SER A 85 -12.28 28.87 17.24
N VAL A 86 -10.98 28.67 17.45
CA VAL A 86 -9.96 29.71 17.18
C VAL A 86 -9.87 30.00 15.68
N CYS A 87 -9.88 28.99 14.81
CA CYS A 87 -9.89 29.19 13.36
C CYS A 87 -11.11 30.01 12.92
N PHE A 88 -12.29 29.70 13.45
CA PHE A 88 -13.52 30.43 13.15
C PHE A 88 -13.45 31.90 13.60
N GLU A 89 -12.96 32.18 14.81
CA GLU A 89 -12.75 33.55 15.31
C GLU A 89 -11.78 34.35 14.43
N HIS A 90 -10.81 33.69 13.81
CA HIS A 90 -9.85 34.28 12.88
C HIS A 90 -10.31 34.28 11.41
N GLY A 91 -11.59 33.96 11.15
CA GLY A 91 -12.17 33.96 9.81
C GLY A 91 -11.61 32.87 8.89
N LYS A 92 -11.06 31.78 9.45
CA LYS A 92 -10.55 30.63 8.70
C LYS A 92 -11.62 29.54 8.57
N SER A 93 -11.49 28.73 7.53
CA SER A 93 -12.36 27.59 7.28
C SER A 93 -12.17 26.52 8.36
N ILE A 94 -13.25 25.79 8.61
CA ILE A 94 -13.30 24.67 9.55
C ILE A 94 -13.87 23.43 8.86
N LEU A 95 -13.46 22.25 9.33
CA LEU A 95 -13.93 20.98 8.79
C LEU A 95 -15.26 20.59 9.45
N LYS A 96 -16.37 21.10 8.91
CA LYS A 96 -17.73 20.69 9.34
C LYS A 96 -17.93 19.19 9.08
N ASP A 97 -18.41 18.47 10.09
CA ASP A 97 -18.81 17.06 10.02
C ASP A 97 -17.73 16.02 9.63
N ALA A 98 -16.44 16.35 9.81
CA ALA A 98 -15.38 15.38 9.54
C ALA A 98 -15.32 14.28 10.62
N GLU A 99 -15.45 13.01 10.23
CA GLU A 99 -15.24 11.89 11.16
C GLU A 99 -13.82 11.95 11.78
N PHE A 100 -13.74 11.97 13.12
CA PHE A 100 -12.46 12.04 13.85
C PHE A 100 -11.54 10.85 13.53
N TYR A 101 -12.15 9.67 13.40
CA TYR A 101 -11.54 8.43 12.94
C TYR A 101 -12.12 8.00 11.58
N GLY A 102 -12.20 8.94 10.63
CA GLY A 102 -12.60 8.61 9.25
C GLY A 102 -11.59 7.69 8.56
N ARG A 103 -12.11 6.79 7.71
CA ARG A 103 -11.41 5.81 6.83
C ARG A 103 -9.89 5.88 6.93
N SER A 104 -9.28 4.84 7.49
CA SER A 104 -7.84 4.77 7.81
C SER A 104 -7.00 5.61 6.83
N LYS A 105 -6.11 6.47 7.30
CA LYS A 105 -5.17 7.27 6.47
C LYS A 105 -4.60 6.44 5.28
N LYS A 106 -4.40 5.13 5.51
CA LYS A 106 -4.00 4.11 4.54
C LYS A 106 -4.97 3.91 3.36
N GLU A 107 -6.27 4.02 3.57
CA GLU A 107 -7.34 3.88 2.57
C GLU A 107 -7.51 5.15 1.72
N TYR A 108 -7.38 6.33 2.31
CA TYR A 108 -7.36 7.61 1.58
C TYR A 108 -6.15 7.70 0.63
N TRP A 109 -4.93 7.46 1.15
CA TRP A 109 -3.72 7.41 0.31
C TRP A 109 -3.70 6.21 -0.65
N ARG A 110 -4.52 5.17 -0.43
CA ARG A 110 -4.67 4.04 -1.37
C ARG A 110 -5.49 4.42 -2.60
N LYS A 111 -6.62 5.09 -2.39
CA LYS A 111 -7.50 5.54 -3.49
C LYS A 111 -6.80 6.59 -4.36
N GLN A 112 -6.04 7.51 -3.75
CA GLN A 112 -5.27 8.52 -4.48
C GLN A 112 -4.12 7.93 -5.32
N ASN A 113 -3.60 6.75 -4.95
CA ASN A 113 -2.55 6.05 -5.71
C ASN A 113 -3.10 5.02 -6.73
N GLY A 114 -4.40 5.05 -7.06
CA GLY A 114 -4.99 4.21 -8.11
C GLY A 114 -4.99 2.70 -7.86
N GLY A 115 -4.59 2.23 -6.66
CA GLY A 115 -4.43 0.81 -6.39
C GLY A 115 -5.74 0.14 -5.98
N LEU A 116 -6.19 -0.85 -6.77
CA LEU A 116 -7.15 -1.86 -6.32
C LEU A 116 -6.62 -2.52 -5.04
N SER A 117 -7.40 -2.70 -3.99
CA SER A 117 -6.95 -3.44 -2.80
C SER A 117 -7.20 -4.93 -2.92
N HIS A 118 -6.52 -5.73 -2.09
CA HIS A 118 -6.84 -7.17 -1.97
C HIS A 118 -8.34 -7.42 -1.73
N ARG A 119 -9.01 -6.52 -1.02
CA ARG A 119 -10.47 -6.57 -0.80
C ARG A 119 -11.27 -6.19 -2.04
N GLU A 120 -10.86 -5.18 -2.79
CA GLU A 120 -11.55 -4.77 -4.03
C GLU A 120 -11.39 -5.81 -5.14
N ILE A 121 -10.21 -6.44 -5.25
CA ILE A 121 -10.00 -7.59 -6.16
C ILE A 121 -10.95 -8.73 -5.77
N LEU A 122 -10.99 -9.10 -4.48
CA LEU A 122 -11.88 -10.15 -4.01
C LEU A 122 -13.36 -9.83 -4.24
N LYS A 123 -13.78 -8.58 -4.01
CA LYS A 123 -15.14 -8.12 -4.31
C LYS A 123 -15.48 -8.29 -5.78
N ALA A 124 -14.62 -7.79 -6.67
CA ALA A 124 -14.83 -7.89 -8.11
C ALA A 124 -14.90 -9.36 -8.58
N ASP A 125 -14.07 -10.23 -8.01
CA ASP A 125 -14.09 -11.66 -8.33
C ASP A 125 -15.36 -12.35 -7.80
N ILE A 126 -15.84 -12.00 -6.59
CA ILE A 126 -17.12 -12.48 -6.05
C ILE A 126 -18.28 -11.99 -6.92
N ASP A 127 -18.32 -10.72 -7.29
CA ASP A 127 -19.40 -10.15 -8.10
C ASP A 127 -19.44 -10.79 -9.50
N ALA A 128 -18.28 -11.02 -10.11
CA ALA A 128 -18.17 -11.76 -11.38
C ALA A 128 -18.64 -13.22 -11.24
N ALA A 129 -18.27 -13.89 -10.14
CA ALA A 129 -18.71 -15.26 -9.87
C ALA A 129 -20.22 -15.33 -9.62
N LEU A 130 -20.80 -14.38 -8.89
CA LEU A 130 -22.24 -14.28 -8.65
C LEU A 130 -23.00 -14.04 -9.95
N ALA A 131 -22.57 -13.07 -10.78
CA ALA A 131 -23.23 -12.75 -12.04
C ALA A 131 -23.35 -13.97 -13.00
N GLN A 132 -22.42 -14.93 -12.90
CA GLN A 132 -22.40 -16.13 -13.75
C GLN A 132 -22.93 -17.40 -13.04
N SER A 133 -23.64 -17.24 -11.91
CA SER A 133 -24.10 -18.35 -11.08
C SER A 133 -25.57 -18.22 -10.73
N ALA A 134 -26.34 -19.30 -10.93
CA ALA A 134 -27.75 -19.39 -10.56
C ALA A 134 -27.99 -20.20 -9.27
N ASN A 135 -26.95 -20.80 -8.70
CA ASN A 135 -27.03 -21.52 -7.43
C ASN A 135 -25.67 -21.52 -6.73
N PHE A 136 -25.67 -21.91 -5.45
CA PHE A 136 -24.45 -21.86 -4.65
C PHE A 136 -23.36 -22.79 -5.17
N LYS A 137 -23.73 -23.96 -5.73
CA LYS A 137 -22.76 -24.89 -6.29
C LYS A 137 -22.03 -24.31 -7.51
N ALA A 138 -22.76 -23.63 -8.39
CA ALA A 138 -22.18 -22.91 -9.51
C ALA A 138 -21.23 -21.81 -9.00
N PHE A 139 -21.67 -21.02 -8.02
CA PHE A 139 -20.86 -19.98 -7.39
C PHE A 139 -19.57 -20.52 -6.77
N GLU A 140 -19.65 -21.63 -6.06
CA GLU A 140 -18.51 -22.35 -5.47
C GLU A 140 -17.50 -22.77 -6.54
N ILE A 141 -17.99 -23.36 -7.64
CA ILE A 141 -17.14 -23.79 -8.77
C ILE A 141 -16.45 -22.59 -9.41
N ARG A 142 -17.18 -21.47 -9.63
CA ARG A 142 -16.61 -20.25 -10.20
C ARG A 142 -15.49 -19.67 -9.34
N LEU A 143 -15.71 -19.59 -8.03
CA LEU A 143 -14.67 -19.11 -7.11
C LEU A 143 -13.45 -20.04 -7.10
N LYS A 144 -13.66 -21.36 -7.09
CA LYS A 144 -12.57 -22.35 -7.20
C LYS A 144 -11.76 -22.18 -8.48
N ASP A 145 -12.43 -21.93 -9.60
CA ASP A 145 -11.77 -21.70 -10.88
C ASP A 145 -11.03 -20.37 -10.96
N MET A 146 -11.43 -19.37 -10.16
CA MET A 146 -10.69 -18.13 -9.95
C MET A 146 -9.53 -18.28 -8.93
N GLY A 147 -9.29 -19.50 -8.42
CA GLY A 147 -8.21 -19.82 -7.48
C GLY A 147 -8.55 -19.59 -6.01
N TYR A 148 -9.84 -19.59 -5.64
CA TYR A 148 -10.27 -19.50 -4.25
C TYR A 148 -10.68 -20.86 -3.69
N GLU A 149 -10.23 -21.14 -2.48
CA GLU A 149 -10.75 -22.21 -1.64
C GLU A 149 -11.97 -21.70 -0.86
N ILE A 150 -13.03 -22.50 -0.80
CA ILE A 150 -14.19 -22.22 0.05
C ILE A 150 -13.94 -22.87 1.41
N CYS A 151 -13.73 -22.04 2.44
CA CYS A 151 -13.47 -22.52 3.79
C CYS A 151 -14.76 -22.69 4.60
N ARG A 152 -15.80 -21.90 4.30
CA ARG A 152 -17.14 -22.02 4.87
C ARG A 152 -18.16 -21.76 3.76
N ASP A 153 -18.96 -22.78 3.47
CA ASP A 153 -19.94 -22.82 2.40
C ASP A 153 -21.34 -22.39 2.87
N GLU A 154 -22.37 -22.69 2.08
CA GLU A 154 -23.76 -22.32 2.35
C GLU A 154 -24.35 -22.89 3.63
N ASN A 155 -23.72 -23.91 4.22
CA ASN A 155 -24.16 -24.57 5.44
C ASN A 155 -23.77 -23.78 6.71
N PHE A 156 -22.94 -22.74 6.58
CA PHE A 156 -22.48 -21.93 7.69
C PHE A 156 -23.17 -20.56 7.73
N ALA A 157 -23.34 -20.01 8.93
CA ALA A 157 -23.86 -18.66 9.13
C ALA A 157 -22.97 -17.54 8.54
N HIS A 158 -21.70 -17.84 8.21
CA HIS A 158 -20.78 -16.87 7.63
C HIS A 158 -19.92 -17.54 6.56
N TYR A 159 -20.10 -17.12 5.29
CA TYR A 159 -19.33 -17.63 4.16
C TYR A 159 -17.91 -17.08 4.20
N SER A 160 -16.94 -17.93 3.90
CA SER A 160 -15.54 -17.52 3.86
C SER A 160 -14.75 -18.21 2.77
N VAL A 161 -13.82 -17.45 2.21
CA VAL A 161 -12.95 -17.90 1.12
C VAL A 161 -11.50 -17.57 1.41
N LYS A 162 -10.59 -18.37 0.88
CA LYS A 162 -9.15 -18.18 1.00
C LYS A 162 -8.54 -18.29 -0.39
N GLY A 163 -7.85 -17.24 -0.83
CA GLY A 163 -7.08 -17.31 -2.08
C GLY A 163 -5.86 -18.22 -1.92
N THR A 164 -5.46 -18.89 -2.99
CA THR A 164 -4.18 -19.62 -3.03
C THR A 164 -3.04 -18.71 -2.56
N GLY A 165 -2.21 -19.18 -1.63
CA GLY A 165 -1.11 -18.40 -1.04
C GLY A 165 -1.50 -17.41 0.07
N TRP A 166 -2.78 -17.28 0.43
CA TRP A 166 -3.19 -16.39 1.52
C TRP A 166 -2.98 -17.04 2.89
N GLN A 167 -2.58 -16.23 3.88
CA GLN A 167 -2.39 -16.70 5.25
C GLN A 167 -3.70 -16.97 6.00
N ARG A 168 -4.77 -16.22 5.68
CA ARG A 168 -6.06 -16.30 6.38
C ARG A 168 -7.23 -16.23 5.40
N ALA A 169 -8.31 -16.94 5.74
CA ALA A 169 -9.58 -16.83 5.05
C ALA A 169 -10.25 -15.47 5.34
N VAL A 170 -11.01 -14.97 4.36
CA VAL A 170 -11.79 -13.75 4.46
C VAL A 170 -13.26 -14.11 4.48
N ARG A 171 -13.98 -13.61 5.48
CA ARG A 171 -15.45 -13.69 5.53
C ARG A 171 -16.06 -12.70 4.53
N LEU A 172 -17.04 -13.15 3.76
CA LEU A 172 -17.69 -12.35 2.72
C LEU A 172 -18.45 -11.17 3.34
N ASP A 173 -19.18 -11.37 4.43
CA ASP A 173 -19.93 -10.31 5.11
C ASP A 173 -19.07 -9.14 5.63
N ARG A 174 -17.78 -9.36 5.87
CA ARG A 174 -16.81 -8.29 6.20
C ARG A 174 -16.44 -7.41 5.01
N LEU A 175 -16.85 -7.77 3.79
CA LEU A 175 -16.65 -6.97 2.59
C LEU A 175 -17.75 -5.92 2.43
N GLY A 176 -18.92 -6.10 3.04
CA GLY A 176 -20.03 -5.16 3.02
C GLY A 176 -21.39 -5.85 3.09
N LYS A 177 -22.45 -5.05 3.25
CA LYS A 177 -23.83 -5.54 3.37
C LYS A 177 -24.32 -6.33 2.14
N GLU A 178 -23.74 -6.10 0.97
CA GLU A 178 -24.06 -6.82 -0.26
C GLU A 178 -23.48 -8.25 -0.33
N TYR A 179 -22.59 -8.60 0.60
CA TYR A 179 -21.88 -9.87 0.62
C TYR A 179 -22.27 -10.74 1.84
N THR A 180 -23.38 -10.41 2.52
CA THR A 180 -23.92 -11.30 3.56
C THR A 180 -24.47 -12.58 2.94
N PRO A 181 -24.59 -13.67 3.70
CA PRO A 181 -25.21 -14.90 3.21
C PRO A 181 -26.59 -14.67 2.57
N GLU A 182 -27.41 -13.80 3.17
CA GLU A 182 -28.75 -13.48 2.69
C GLU A 182 -28.69 -12.74 1.35
N ALA A 183 -27.81 -11.74 1.23
CA ALA A 183 -27.62 -10.98 0.00
C ALA A 183 -27.09 -11.85 -1.14
N VAL A 184 -26.13 -12.75 -0.84
CA VAL A 184 -25.60 -13.73 -1.80
C VAL A 184 -26.70 -14.68 -2.28
N ARG A 185 -27.48 -15.25 -1.35
CA ARG A 185 -28.60 -16.14 -1.69
C ARG A 185 -29.65 -15.43 -2.55
N ALA A 186 -30.00 -14.18 -2.20
CA ALA A 186 -30.95 -13.38 -2.96
C ALA A 186 -30.48 -13.14 -4.39
N LYS A 187 -29.20 -12.75 -4.59
CA LYS A 187 -28.62 -12.59 -5.94
C LYS A 187 -28.65 -13.89 -6.75
N LEU A 188 -28.31 -15.03 -6.13
CA LEU A 188 -28.33 -16.33 -6.81
C LEU A 188 -29.75 -16.75 -7.23
N LEU A 189 -30.75 -16.51 -6.36
CA LEU A 189 -32.16 -16.76 -6.66
C LEU A 189 -32.68 -15.86 -7.79
N ASP A 190 -32.29 -14.59 -7.79
CA ASP A 190 -32.64 -13.64 -8.85
C ASP A 190 -32.06 -14.09 -10.20
N ASN A 191 -30.80 -14.54 -10.21
CA ASN A 191 -30.17 -15.08 -11.39
C ASN A 191 -30.88 -16.31 -11.97
N GLN A 192 -31.58 -17.13 -11.17
CA GLN A 192 -32.38 -18.25 -11.70
C GLN A 192 -33.52 -17.78 -12.62
N ARG A 193 -34.01 -16.55 -12.44
CA ARG A 193 -35.10 -15.97 -13.23
C ARG A 193 -34.62 -15.40 -14.57
N HIS A 194 -33.33 -15.05 -14.66
CA HIS A 194 -32.77 -14.28 -15.77
C HIS A 194 -31.67 -15.01 -16.55
N VAL A 195 -30.91 -15.90 -15.89
CA VAL A 195 -29.76 -16.57 -16.48
C VAL A 195 -30.20 -17.96 -16.96
N GLY A 196 -30.55 -18.07 -18.24
CA GLY A 196 -30.59 -19.37 -18.91
C GLY A 196 -29.26 -20.10 -18.71
N TYR A 197 -29.29 -21.42 -18.54
CA TYR A 197 -28.11 -22.26 -18.31
C TYR A 197 -26.96 -21.88 -19.26
N VAL A 198 -25.91 -21.24 -18.74
CA VAL A 198 -24.69 -20.93 -19.52
C VAL A 198 -23.74 -22.11 -19.37
N PRO A 199 -23.51 -22.94 -20.42
CA PRO A 199 -22.61 -24.08 -20.35
C PRO A 199 -21.20 -23.59 -20.03
N PHE A 200 -20.69 -24.02 -18.89
CA PHE A 200 -19.41 -23.58 -18.41
C PHE A 200 -18.27 -24.25 -19.19
N HIS A 201 -17.62 -23.47 -20.06
CA HIS A 201 -16.39 -23.87 -20.70
C HIS A 201 -15.21 -23.34 -19.88
N LYS A 202 -14.46 -24.25 -19.24
CA LYS A 202 -13.16 -23.89 -18.66
C LYS A 202 -12.24 -23.43 -19.80
N PRO A 203 -11.78 -22.18 -19.78
CA PRO A 203 -10.86 -21.69 -20.79
C PRO A 203 -9.49 -22.30 -20.52
N LYS A 204 -8.85 -22.80 -21.57
CA LYS A 204 -7.45 -23.22 -21.51
C LYS A 204 -6.60 -21.96 -21.49
N TYR A 205 -6.19 -21.52 -20.30
CA TYR A 205 -5.37 -20.34 -20.16
C TYR A 205 -4.14 -20.68 -19.34
N THR A 206 -2.98 -20.60 -20.00
CA THR A 206 -1.66 -20.91 -19.40
C THR A 206 -0.61 -19.89 -19.86
N PRO A 207 -0.83 -18.58 -19.61
CA PRO A 207 0.04 -17.51 -20.08
C PRO A 207 1.45 -17.58 -19.50
N LEU A 208 1.63 -18.03 -18.25
CA LEU A 208 2.95 -18.18 -17.66
C LEU A 208 3.72 -19.24 -18.43
N LEU A 209 3.12 -20.40 -18.70
CA LEU A 209 3.76 -21.44 -19.51
C LEU A 209 4.13 -20.91 -20.91
N THR A 210 3.24 -20.17 -21.57
CA THR A 210 3.51 -19.57 -22.88
C THR A 210 4.68 -18.60 -22.82
N LEU A 211 4.67 -17.68 -21.86
CA LEU A 211 5.77 -16.72 -21.65
C LEU A 211 7.09 -17.44 -21.35
N GLU A 212 7.10 -18.43 -20.44
CA GLU A 212 8.31 -19.21 -20.12
C GLU A 212 8.89 -19.92 -21.34
N ILE A 213 8.05 -20.42 -22.26
CA ILE A 213 8.49 -21.02 -23.52
C ILE A 213 9.09 -19.96 -24.45
N GLU A 214 8.52 -18.76 -24.51
CA GLU A 214 9.07 -17.66 -25.30
C GLU A 214 10.43 -17.21 -24.77
N TYR A 215 10.56 -17.01 -23.45
CA TYR A 215 11.83 -16.67 -22.79
C TYR A 215 12.92 -17.73 -22.99
N ARG A 216 12.55 -19.03 -22.96
CA ARG A 216 13.43 -20.15 -23.33
C ARG A 216 13.98 -20.02 -24.75
N LYS A 217 13.10 -19.72 -25.72
CA LYS A 217 13.47 -19.62 -27.14
C LYS A 217 14.49 -18.51 -27.40
N ILE A 218 14.37 -17.39 -26.68
CA ILE A 218 15.30 -16.25 -26.80
C ILE A 218 16.50 -16.35 -25.84
N GLN A 219 16.73 -17.51 -25.22
CA GLN A 219 17.83 -17.78 -24.29
C GLN A 219 17.94 -16.80 -23.11
N ARG A 220 16.80 -16.30 -22.62
CA ARG A 220 16.74 -15.30 -21.54
C ARG A 220 16.01 -15.90 -20.33
N MET A 221 16.70 -16.73 -19.55
CA MET A 221 16.04 -17.59 -18.55
C MET A 221 16.44 -17.45 -17.08
N ASP A 222 17.67 -17.03 -16.76
CA ASP A 222 18.23 -17.44 -15.46
C ASP A 222 18.38 -16.31 -14.43
N GLY A 223 17.85 -15.14 -14.75
CA GLY A 223 18.05 -13.91 -14.01
C GLY A 223 16.85 -13.39 -13.22
N ILE A 224 17.13 -12.60 -12.18
CA ILE A 224 16.07 -11.94 -11.39
C ILE A 224 15.29 -10.92 -12.22
N GLN A 225 15.83 -10.38 -13.32
CA GLN A 225 15.07 -9.48 -14.20
C GLN A 225 13.87 -10.17 -14.82
N ILE A 226 14.01 -11.46 -15.19
CA ILE A 226 12.94 -12.23 -15.82
C ILE A 226 11.81 -12.48 -14.83
N LEU A 227 12.13 -12.72 -13.56
CA LEU A 227 11.12 -12.86 -12.50
C LEU A 227 10.20 -11.63 -12.45
N PHE A 228 10.78 -10.43 -12.50
CA PHE A 228 10.01 -9.18 -12.52
C PHE A 228 9.25 -9.01 -13.84
N SER A 229 9.89 -9.36 -14.97
CA SER A 229 9.28 -9.27 -16.30
C SER A 229 8.05 -10.16 -16.43
N LEU A 230 8.11 -11.42 -15.97
CA LEU A 230 6.98 -12.35 -15.99
C LEU A 230 5.80 -11.81 -15.17
N VAL A 231 6.05 -11.31 -13.96
CA VAL A 231 4.99 -10.72 -13.12
C VAL A 231 4.35 -9.51 -13.82
N ILE A 232 5.16 -8.65 -14.46
CA ILE A 232 4.67 -7.49 -15.19
C ILE A 232 3.81 -7.91 -16.38
N GLU A 233 4.30 -8.83 -17.22
CA GLU A 233 3.58 -9.30 -18.41
C GLU A 233 2.27 -9.98 -18.03
N LEU A 234 2.28 -10.85 -17.01
CA LEU A 234 1.06 -11.48 -16.49
C LEU A 234 0.07 -10.44 -15.96
N CYS A 235 0.51 -9.46 -15.17
CA CYS A 235 -0.38 -8.40 -14.68
C CYS A 235 -0.96 -7.54 -15.81
N ARG A 236 -0.21 -7.30 -16.89
CA ARG A 236 -0.67 -6.54 -18.06
C ARG A 236 -1.80 -7.23 -18.80
N LEU A 237 -1.80 -8.56 -18.86
CA LEU A 237 -2.89 -9.34 -19.46
C LEU A 237 -4.24 -9.08 -18.79
N VAL A 238 -4.24 -8.70 -17.49
CA VAL A 238 -5.45 -8.47 -16.68
C VAL A 238 -5.75 -6.98 -16.46
N THR A 239 -4.89 -6.08 -16.92
CA THR A 239 -5.06 -4.62 -16.74
C THR A 239 -5.18 -3.83 -18.04
N GLY A 240 -4.92 -4.44 -19.20
CA GLY A 240 -5.07 -3.77 -20.50
C GLY A 240 -6.53 -3.52 -20.90
N ASN A 241 -6.74 -2.56 -21.82
CA ASN A 241 -8.05 -2.17 -22.38
C ASN A 241 -8.75 -3.26 -23.22
N ASN A 242 -8.21 -4.48 -23.27
CA ASN A 242 -8.67 -5.58 -24.14
C ASN A 242 -9.44 -6.68 -23.40
N ILE A 243 -9.88 -6.42 -22.16
CA ILE A 243 -10.59 -7.43 -21.36
C ILE A 243 -12.08 -7.15 -21.48
N ALA A 244 -12.77 -7.98 -22.26
CA ALA A 244 -14.22 -8.05 -22.18
C ALA A 244 -14.62 -8.47 -20.74
N PRO A 245 -15.73 -7.96 -20.17
CA PRO A 245 -16.23 -8.40 -18.86
C PRO A 245 -16.43 -9.93 -18.76
N GLU A 246 -16.68 -10.56 -19.91
CA GLU A 246 -16.89 -11.99 -20.14
C GLU A 246 -15.57 -12.80 -20.10
N THR A 247 -14.41 -12.15 -20.19
CA THR A 247 -13.14 -12.87 -20.34
C THR A 247 -12.78 -13.58 -19.04
N PRO A 248 -12.49 -14.88 -19.07
CA PRO A 248 -12.13 -15.64 -17.89
C PRO A 248 -10.88 -15.05 -17.23
N ARG A 249 -10.88 -14.92 -15.90
CA ARG A 249 -9.74 -14.41 -15.13
C ARG A 249 -8.89 -15.56 -14.60
N PRO A 250 -7.76 -15.89 -15.23
CA PRO A 250 -7.17 -17.21 -15.00
C PRO A 250 -5.82 -17.12 -14.29
N LEU A 251 -5.42 -15.90 -13.89
CA LEU A 251 -4.30 -15.71 -12.96
C LEU A 251 -4.73 -16.09 -11.55
N SER A 252 -3.83 -16.63 -10.74
CA SER A 252 -4.06 -16.88 -9.32
C SER A 252 -4.40 -15.61 -8.52
N PRO A 253 -5.14 -15.70 -7.40
CA PRO A 253 -5.38 -14.54 -6.53
C PRO A 253 -4.10 -13.87 -6.06
N ALA A 254 -3.01 -14.63 -5.86
CA ALA A 254 -1.70 -14.09 -5.48
C ALA A 254 -1.11 -13.20 -6.59
N MET A 255 -1.17 -13.66 -7.85
CA MET A 255 -0.73 -12.86 -9.00
C MET A 255 -1.61 -11.62 -9.22
N ARG A 256 -2.94 -11.74 -9.09
CA ARG A 256 -3.85 -10.59 -9.19
C ARG A 256 -3.55 -9.51 -8.14
N GLN A 257 -3.06 -9.88 -6.95
CA GLN A 257 -2.64 -8.91 -5.95
C GLN A 257 -1.39 -8.11 -6.33
N GLU A 258 -0.55 -8.61 -7.24
CA GLU A 258 0.61 -7.86 -7.72
C GLU A 258 0.23 -6.73 -8.68
N ILE A 259 -0.98 -6.75 -9.26
CA ILE A 259 -1.54 -5.64 -10.05
C ILE A 259 -1.51 -4.33 -9.25
N VAL A 260 -1.85 -4.40 -7.96
CA VAL A 260 -1.87 -3.25 -7.04
C VAL A 260 -0.50 -2.59 -6.92
N LYS A 261 0.56 -3.36 -7.12
CA LYS A 261 1.95 -2.95 -6.97
C LYS A 261 2.65 -2.80 -8.32
N LEU A 262 1.92 -2.87 -9.44
CA LEU A 262 2.48 -2.96 -10.78
C LEU A 262 3.44 -1.80 -11.08
N ASP A 263 3.06 -0.55 -10.78
CA ASP A 263 3.93 0.62 -10.97
C ASP A 263 5.21 0.53 -10.15
N LYS A 264 5.13 -0.01 -8.93
CA LYS A 264 6.30 -0.23 -8.09
C LYS A 264 7.19 -1.33 -8.68
N THR A 265 6.60 -2.45 -9.11
CA THR A 265 7.30 -3.55 -9.79
C THR A 265 7.98 -3.07 -11.07
N LEU A 266 7.33 -2.18 -11.85
CA LEU A 266 7.90 -1.57 -13.05
C LEU A 266 9.11 -0.67 -12.73
N LYS A 267 9.04 0.14 -11.67
CA LYS A 267 10.17 0.97 -11.21
C LYS A 267 11.35 0.10 -10.77
N GLU A 268 11.07 -0.97 -10.01
CA GLU A 268 12.07 -1.95 -9.55
C GLU A 268 12.71 -2.70 -10.74
N TYR A 269 11.92 -3.14 -11.70
CA TYR A 269 12.41 -3.78 -12.93
C TYR A 269 13.32 -2.83 -13.74
N LYS A 270 12.88 -1.59 -13.98
CA LYS A 270 13.69 -0.57 -14.67
C LYS A 270 15.01 -0.30 -13.94
N PHE A 271 14.99 -0.30 -12.61
CA PHE A 271 16.21 -0.17 -11.80
C PHE A 271 17.17 -1.34 -12.01
N LEU A 272 16.68 -2.57 -12.00
CA LEU A 272 17.50 -3.76 -12.25
C LEU A 272 18.15 -3.70 -13.64
N CYS A 273 17.37 -3.39 -14.68
CA CYS A 273 17.89 -3.27 -16.04
C CYS A 273 18.90 -2.12 -16.18
N LYS A 274 18.62 -0.95 -15.61
CA LYS A 274 19.52 0.22 -15.69
C LYS A 274 20.90 -0.05 -15.08
N ASN A 275 20.94 -0.86 -14.01
CA ASN A 275 22.18 -1.18 -13.31
C ASN A 275 22.77 -2.53 -13.73
N ASN A 276 22.20 -3.20 -14.75
CA ASN A 276 22.60 -4.53 -15.21
C ASN A 276 22.69 -5.57 -14.08
N ILE A 277 21.74 -5.51 -13.14
CA ILE A 277 21.67 -6.46 -12.02
C ILE A 277 20.73 -7.59 -12.42
N ASP A 278 21.24 -8.80 -12.51
CA ASP A 278 20.49 -9.99 -12.90
C ASP A 278 20.66 -11.18 -11.94
N SER A 279 21.50 -11.07 -10.90
CA SER A 279 21.57 -12.04 -9.80
C SER A 279 21.34 -11.43 -8.41
N PRO A 280 20.84 -12.21 -7.42
CA PRO A 280 20.79 -11.75 -6.03
C PRO A 280 22.16 -11.36 -5.48
N GLN A 281 23.23 -12.03 -5.94
CA GLN A 281 24.62 -11.75 -5.57
C GLN A 281 25.06 -10.37 -6.07
N GLU A 282 24.82 -10.06 -7.34
CA GLU A 282 25.08 -8.71 -7.89
C GLU A 282 24.30 -7.63 -7.13
N LEU A 283 23.04 -7.92 -6.75
CA LEU A 283 22.23 -6.99 -5.98
C LEU A 283 22.82 -6.74 -4.58
N VAL A 284 23.35 -7.79 -3.93
CA VAL A 284 24.03 -7.67 -2.63
C VAL A 284 25.34 -6.89 -2.76
N SER A 285 26.14 -7.16 -3.80
CA SER A 285 27.35 -6.41 -4.10
C SER A 285 27.05 -4.94 -4.34
N PHE A 286 26.04 -4.62 -5.15
CA PHE A 286 25.58 -3.26 -5.40
C PHE A 286 25.16 -2.55 -4.10
N ILE A 287 24.44 -3.25 -3.20
CA ILE A 287 24.08 -2.71 -1.88
C ILE A 287 25.33 -2.40 -1.03
N GLY A 288 26.35 -3.27 -1.09
CA GLY A 288 27.64 -3.08 -0.42
C GLY A 288 28.36 -1.83 -0.92
N GLU A 289 28.57 -1.74 -2.23
CA GLU A 289 29.23 -0.60 -2.88
C GLU A 289 28.56 0.73 -2.56
N LYS A 290 27.21 0.79 -2.64
CA LYS A 290 26.46 2.01 -2.32
C LYS A 290 26.57 2.39 -0.85
N ARG A 291 26.63 1.41 0.07
CA ARG A 291 26.86 1.68 1.51
C ARG A 291 28.24 2.29 1.73
N GLU A 292 29.27 1.76 1.07
CA GLU A 292 30.64 2.30 1.19
C GLU A 292 30.73 3.73 0.64
N GLN A 293 30.16 3.97 -0.55
CA GLN A 293 30.10 5.32 -1.16
C GLN A 293 29.39 6.32 -0.25
N ILE A 294 28.23 5.94 0.31
CA ILE A 294 27.49 6.77 1.27
C ILE A 294 28.33 7.01 2.52
N GLY A 295 28.97 5.98 3.08
CA GLY A 295 29.80 6.09 4.27
C GLY A 295 31.00 7.02 4.07
N ALA A 296 31.64 6.98 2.89
CA ALA A 296 32.73 7.88 2.55
C ALA A 296 32.27 9.35 2.50
N LEU A 297 31.15 9.62 1.82
CA LEU A 297 30.57 10.97 1.73
C LEU A 297 30.06 11.47 3.09
N GLU A 298 29.53 10.58 3.94
CA GLU A 298 29.12 10.93 5.30
C GLU A 298 30.32 11.33 6.17
N LYS A 299 31.45 10.62 6.07
CA LYS A 299 32.70 11.00 6.72
C LYS A 299 33.23 12.34 6.23
N GLU A 300 33.19 12.58 4.91
CA GLU A 300 33.59 13.85 4.31
C GLU A 300 32.72 15.01 4.83
N ARG A 301 31.39 14.84 4.82
CA ARG A 301 30.45 15.83 5.35
C ARG A 301 30.69 16.08 6.84
N GLN A 302 30.96 15.03 7.62
CA GLN A 302 31.25 15.17 9.04
C GLN A 302 32.53 15.97 9.26
N SER A 303 33.57 15.79 8.45
CA SER A 303 34.78 16.60 8.48
C SER A 303 34.50 18.08 8.19
N VAL A 304 33.61 18.38 7.24
CA VAL A 304 33.14 19.76 6.98
C VAL A 304 32.42 20.35 8.20
N TYR A 305 31.49 19.60 8.79
CA TYR A 305 30.78 20.05 10.00
C TYR A 305 31.72 20.30 11.19
N ASN A 306 32.69 19.42 11.40
CA ASN A 306 33.69 19.58 12.46
C ASN A 306 34.52 20.86 12.26
N ARG A 307 34.93 21.16 11.02
CA ARG A 307 35.63 22.41 10.69
C ARG A 307 34.75 23.66 10.86
N ASN A 308 33.44 23.53 10.63
CA ASN A 308 32.51 24.66 10.74
C ASN A 308 31.95 24.90 12.16
N ARG A 309 32.27 24.01 13.12
CA ARG A 309 31.70 24.02 14.47
C ARG A 309 31.83 25.36 15.21
N HIS A 310 32.92 26.09 14.94
CA HIS A 310 33.21 27.38 15.60
C HIS A 310 33.29 28.56 14.62
N LYS A 311 33.44 28.32 13.32
CA LYS A 311 33.61 29.38 12.31
C LYS A 311 32.30 29.95 11.80
N LYS A 312 31.22 29.14 11.75
CA LYS A 312 29.92 29.52 11.15
C LYS A 312 30.05 30.13 9.75
N ASP A 313 30.98 29.60 8.96
CA ASP A 313 31.29 30.03 7.61
C ASP A 313 30.23 29.51 6.62
N ASP A 314 29.72 30.40 5.77
CA ASP A 314 28.66 30.07 4.80
C ASP A 314 29.18 29.19 3.65
N GLY A 315 30.46 29.32 3.28
CA GLY A 315 31.11 28.47 2.29
C GLY A 315 31.19 27.01 2.73
N LEU A 316 31.55 26.75 4.00
CA LEU A 316 31.53 25.41 4.59
C LEU A 316 30.10 24.84 4.69
N ASN A 317 29.11 25.67 4.97
CA ASN A 317 27.70 25.25 4.94
C ASN A 317 27.26 24.85 3.53
N LYS A 318 27.66 25.61 2.52
CA LYS A 318 27.41 25.28 1.11
C LYS A 318 28.08 23.95 0.72
N ALA A 319 29.34 23.74 1.08
CA ALA A 319 30.05 22.48 0.82
C ALA A 319 29.35 21.27 1.47
N ALA A 320 28.85 21.39 2.72
CA ALA A 320 28.09 20.32 3.36
C ALA A 320 26.73 20.02 2.67
N ARG A 321 26.08 21.04 2.11
CA ARG A 321 24.85 20.88 1.30
C ARG A 321 25.16 20.17 -0.01
N GLU A 322 26.26 20.49 -0.69
CA GLU A 322 26.69 19.83 -1.92
C GLU A 322 26.97 18.34 -1.70
N ILE A 323 27.67 17.99 -0.61
CA ILE A 323 27.87 16.58 -0.23
C ILE A 323 26.53 15.89 0.06
N SER A 324 25.61 16.56 0.76
CA SER A 324 24.28 16.00 1.03
C SER A 324 23.46 15.78 -0.25
N ALA A 325 23.63 16.65 -1.26
CA ALA A 325 23.00 16.49 -2.58
C ALA A 325 23.53 15.25 -3.30
N LYS A 326 24.82 14.91 -3.16
CA LYS A 326 25.41 13.66 -3.69
C LYS A 326 24.93 12.41 -2.95
N ILE A 327 24.74 12.48 -1.63
CA ILE A 327 24.26 11.35 -0.80
C ILE A 327 22.80 10.98 -1.13
N LYS A 328 21.94 11.97 -1.42
CA LYS A 328 20.50 11.77 -1.63
C LYS A 328 20.15 10.72 -2.71
N PRO A 329 20.67 10.77 -3.95
CA PRO A 329 20.37 9.75 -4.96
C PRO A 329 20.91 8.37 -4.58
N LEU A 330 22.10 8.29 -3.96
CA LEU A 330 22.67 7.01 -3.51
C LEU A 330 21.81 6.34 -2.44
N ARG A 331 21.25 7.10 -1.50
CA ARG A 331 20.31 6.57 -0.50
C ARG A 331 19.01 6.09 -1.14
N ALA A 332 18.52 6.78 -2.18
CA ALA A 332 17.33 6.36 -2.91
C ALA A 332 17.58 5.03 -3.66
N GLU A 333 18.71 4.89 -4.36
CA GLU A 333 19.13 3.64 -5.01
C GLU A 333 19.32 2.51 -4.00
N LEU A 334 19.99 2.77 -2.88
CA LEU A 334 20.17 1.79 -1.80
C LEU A 334 18.83 1.34 -1.21
N SER A 335 17.90 2.26 -1.00
CA SER A 335 16.55 1.93 -0.52
C SER A 335 15.80 1.07 -1.52
N LEU A 336 15.91 1.38 -2.82
CA LEU A 336 15.27 0.61 -3.88
C LEU A 336 15.88 -0.80 -3.99
N ALA A 337 17.20 -0.91 -3.99
CA ALA A 337 17.92 -2.19 -4.06
C ALA A 337 17.55 -3.13 -2.90
N LYS A 338 17.47 -2.61 -1.67
CA LYS A 338 17.00 -3.38 -0.51
C LYS A 338 15.55 -3.85 -0.66
N ALA A 339 14.66 -2.97 -1.13
CA ALA A 339 13.27 -3.32 -1.37
C ALA A 339 13.12 -4.42 -2.44
N VAL A 340 13.92 -4.37 -3.50
CA VAL A 340 14.00 -5.43 -4.51
C VAL A 340 14.45 -6.74 -3.89
N LEU A 341 15.53 -6.73 -3.09
CA LEU A 341 16.08 -7.92 -2.46
C LEU A 341 15.04 -8.63 -1.57
N GLU A 342 14.31 -7.87 -0.75
CA GLU A 342 13.22 -8.39 0.09
C GLU A 342 12.02 -8.93 -0.70
N LYS A 343 11.85 -8.47 -1.94
CA LYS A 343 10.70 -8.80 -2.79
C LYS A 343 10.93 -10.05 -3.64
N ILE A 344 12.17 -10.36 -4.01
CA ILE A 344 12.53 -11.56 -4.80
C ILE A 344 11.86 -12.85 -4.29
N PRO A 345 11.98 -13.25 -3.00
CA PRO A 345 11.37 -14.50 -2.53
C PRO A 345 9.84 -14.48 -2.69
N LYS A 346 9.20 -13.34 -2.45
CA LYS A 346 7.74 -13.19 -2.59
C LYS A 346 7.28 -13.34 -4.04
N LEU A 347 8.02 -12.76 -4.99
CA LEU A 347 7.69 -12.94 -6.41
C LEU A 347 7.92 -14.38 -6.88
N LYS A 348 8.95 -15.07 -6.36
CA LYS A 348 9.14 -16.50 -6.63
C LYS A 348 7.96 -17.32 -6.16
N GLU A 349 7.45 -17.07 -4.94
CA GLU A 349 6.24 -17.72 -4.43
C GLU A 349 5.02 -17.44 -5.29
N VAL A 350 4.83 -16.19 -5.73
CA VAL A 350 3.71 -15.79 -6.59
C VAL A 350 3.76 -16.49 -7.96
N ILE A 351 4.93 -16.57 -8.59
CA ILE A 351 5.12 -17.27 -9.87
C ILE A 351 4.93 -18.78 -9.70
N GLU A 352 5.41 -19.36 -8.61
CA GLU A 352 5.21 -20.79 -8.33
C GLU A 352 3.72 -21.11 -8.09
N ALA A 353 3.00 -20.27 -7.36
CA ALA A 353 1.56 -20.41 -7.19
C ALA A 353 0.80 -20.34 -8.52
N GLU A 354 1.24 -19.46 -9.43
CA GLU A 354 0.70 -19.35 -10.78
C GLU A 354 0.98 -20.62 -11.61
N ARG A 355 2.22 -21.13 -11.56
CA ARG A 355 2.62 -22.36 -12.23
C ARG A 355 1.80 -23.57 -11.76
N GLN A 356 1.53 -23.67 -10.47
CA GLN A 356 0.68 -24.70 -9.89
C GLN A 356 -0.78 -24.57 -10.36
N ALA A 357 -1.30 -23.35 -10.44
CA ALA A 357 -2.65 -23.09 -10.95
C ALA A 357 -2.78 -23.54 -12.42
N GLU A 358 -1.84 -23.16 -13.28
CA GLU A 358 -1.82 -23.57 -14.69
C GLU A 358 -1.66 -25.09 -14.85
N THR A 359 -0.78 -25.71 -14.06
CA THR A 359 -0.59 -27.17 -14.08
C THR A 359 -1.89 -27.91 -13.71
N ALA A 360 -2.62 -27.43 -12.70
CA ALA A 360 -3.91 -28.02 -12.32
C ALA A 360 -4.96 -27.92 -13.45
N VAL A 361 -4.94 -26.84 -14.24
CA VAL A 361 -5.78 -26.69 -15.44
C VAL A 361 -5.39 -27.72 -16.50
N ILE A 362 -4.09 -27.92 -16.75
CA ILE A 362 -3.60 -28.87 -17.74
C ILE A 362 -3.94 -30.32 -17.35
N THR A 363 -3.67 -30.72 -16.10
CA THR A 363 -3.90 -32.10 -15.63
C THR A 363 -5.38 -32.49 -15.72
N LYS A 364 -6.29 -31.64 -15.23
CA LYS A 364 -7.73 -31.89 -15.33
C LYS A 364 -8.23 -31.99 -16.78
N ASN A 365 -7.62 -31.25 -17.70
CA ASN A 365 -7.96 -31.32 -19.12
C ASN A 365 -7.48 -32.63 -19.77
N LYS A 366 -6.35 -33.20 -19.32
CA LYS A 366 -5.89 -34.52 -19.76
C LYS A 366 -6.83 -35.62 -19.27
N GLU A 367 -7.17 -35.63 -17.98
CA GLU A 367 -8.12 -36.61 -17.40
C GLU A 367 -9.47 -36.63 -18.12
N ARG A 368 -10.02 -35.46 -18.46
CA ARG A 368 -11.26 -35.34 -19.25
C ARG A 368 -11.16 -35.87 -20.68
N ARG A 369 -9.95 -35.90 -21.27
CA ARG A 369 -9.71 -36.46 -22.61
C ARG A 369 -9.55 -37.98 -22.57
N TYR A 370 -9.09 -38.55 -21.46
CA TYR A 370 -8.98 -39.99 -21.27
C TYR A 370 -10.32 -40.65 -20.84
N ALA A 371 -11.22 -39.88 -20.24
CA ALA A 371 -12.55 -40.34 -19.81
C ALA A 371 -13.65 -40.20 -20.90
N ARG A 372 -13.29 -39.76 -22.10
CA ARG A 372 -14.14 -39.71 -23.30
C ARG A 372 -13.57 -40.70 -24.31
#